data_AF-A0A9E8N606-F1
#
_entry.id   AF-A0A9E8N606-F1
#
_cell.length_a   1.000
_cell.length_b   1.000
_cell.length_c   1.000
_cell.angle_alpha   90.00
_cell.angle_beta   90.00
_cell.angle_gamma   90.00
#
_symmetry.space_group_name_H-M   'P 1'
#
loop_
_entity.id
_entity.type
_entity.pdbx_description
1 polymer ?
#
loop_
_entity_poly.entity_id
_entity_poly.type
_entity_poly.pdbx_seq_one_letter_code
_entity_poly.pdbx_strand_id
1 'polypeptide(L)'
;MNTLQNPANKEANGENRSIIGNEQALIRQFEIIRQFFQTDDGCEIIASLHAMVENFLFTENLANVTPIMRERIVSQLRVATFVAELERSYNELNKY
;
A
#
# COMPACT_ATOMS: atom_id res chain seq x y z
N MET A 1 -17.58 7.69 51.23
CA MET A 1 -18.74 7.42 50.35
C MET A 1 -18.67 8.39 49.18
N ASN A 2 -18.83 7.87 47.94
CA ASN A 2 -18.99 8.47 46.59
C ASN A 2 -18.96 10.02 46.46
N THR A 3 -18.32 10.62 45.44
CA THR A 3 -18.73 10.52 44.03
C THR A 3 -17.64 10.92 43.01
N LEU A 4 -17.77 10.33 41.81
CA LEU A 4 -17.10 10.54 40.52
C LEU A 4 -16.49 11.93 40.27
N GLN A 5 -15.20 11.95 39.86
CA GLN A 5 -14.61 13.02 39.05
C GLN A 5 -13.97 12.43 37.79
N ASN A 6 -14.67 12.64 36.69
CA ASN A 6 -14.27 12.34 35.33
C ASN A 6 -13.14 13.29 34.91
N PRO A 7 -11.94 12.83 34.51
CA PRO A 7 -10.96 13.74 33.92
C PRO A 7 -11.42 14.12 32.52
N ALA A 8 -11.68 15.41 32.36
CA ALA A 8 -12.12 16.08 31.16
C ALA A 8 -11.43 15.57 29.89
N ASN A 9 -12.25 15.30 28.88
CA ASN A 9 -11.86 15.22 27.48
C ASN A 9 -11.01 16.44 27.13
N LYS A 10 -9.68 16.27 27.07
CA LYS A 10 -8.83 17.18 26.35
C LYS A 10 -8.99 16.82 24.87
N GLU A 11 -9.96 17.46 24.25
CA GLU A 11 -10.02 17.59 22.79
C GLU A 11 -8.67 18.11 22.34
N ALA A 12 -7.92 17.27 21.62
CA ALA A 12 -6.72 17.67 20.92
C ALA A 12 -7.20 18.57 19.76
N ASN A 13 -7.33 19.86 20.05
CA ASN A 13 -7.41 20.91 19.04
C ASN A 13 -6.05 20.99 18.33
N GLY A 14 -5.81 20.01 17.45
CA GLY A 14 -4.75 20.05 16.46
C GLY A 14 -5.24 20.90 15.31
N GLU A 15 -4.81 22.15 15.31
CA GLU A 15 -4.97 23.14 14.25
C GLU A 15 -5.11 22.50 12.87
N ASN A 16 -6.17 22.87 12.16
CA ASN A 16 -6.32 22.63 10.72
C ASN A 16 -5.20 23.40 10.01
N ARG A 17 -4.01 22.79 9.92
CA ARG A 17 -2.95 23.26 9.02
C ARG A 17 -3.46 23.02 7.62
N SER A 18 -4.07 24.05 7.08
CA SER A 18 -4.33 24.17 5.66
C SER A 18 -3.01 23.90 4.91
N ILE A 19 -2.90 22.73 4.27
CA ILE A 19 -1.75 22.35 3.43
C ILE A 19 -1.89 23.08 2.09
N ILE A 20 -1.92 24.41 2.12
CA ILE A 20 -1.96 25.23 0.90
C ILE A 20 -0.53 25.29 0.37
N GLY A 21 -0.22 24.37 -0.56
CA GLY A 21 1.05 24.37 -1.29
C GLY A 21 1.49 23.03 -1.87
N ASN A 22 0.95 21.90 -1.38
CA ASN A 22 1.37 20.56 -1.80
C ASN A 22 0.34 19.83 -2.69
N GLU A 23 -0.89 20.35 -2.79
CA GLU A 23 -1.96 19.67 -3.55
C GLU A 23 -1.61 19.50 -5.03
N GLN A 24 -1.05 20.53 -5.67
CA GLN A 24 -0.66 20.44 -7.09
C GLN A 24 0.52 19.47 -7.31
N ALA A 25 1.45 19.36 -6.35
CA ALA A 25 2.54 18.40 -6.42
C ALA A 25 2.05 16.96 -6.19
N LEU A 26 1.14 16.76 -5.24
CA LEU A 26 0.45 15.49 -5.01
C LEU A 26 -0.39 15.06 -6.22
N ILE A 27 -1.13 15.99 -6.83
CA ILE A 27 -1.90 15.73 -8.06
C ILE A 27 -0.98 15.31 -9.19
N ARG A 28 0.15 16.01 -9.42
CA ARG A 28 1.11 15.62 -10.45
C ARG A 28 1.75 14.26 -10.20
N GLN A 29 2.11 13.95 -8.95
CA GLN A 29 2.63 12.63 -8.61
C GLN A 29 1.57 11.55 -8.84
N PHE A 30 0.33 11.81 -8.44
CA PHE A 30 -0.78 10.90 -8.70
C PHE A 30 -1.02 10.68 -10.21
N GLU A 31 -0.94 11.73 -11.02
CA GLU A 31 -1.08 11.61 -12.48
C GLU A 31 0.05 10.79 -13.12
N ILE A 32 1.30 10.98 -12.68
CA ILE A 32 2.45 10.19 -13.15
C ILE A 32 2.28 8.72 -12.77
N ILE A 33 1.93 8.45 -11.51
CA ILE A 33 1.68 7.10 -11.00
C ILE A 33 0.52 6.45 -11.76
N ARG A 34 -0.56 7.20 -12.01
CA ARG A 34 -1.71 6.73 -12.78
C ARG A 34 -1.33 6.40 -14.22
N GLN A 35 -0.59 7.27 -14.91
CA GLN A 35 -0.17 7.03 -16.29
C GLN A 35 0.77 5.82 -16.40
N PHE A 36 1.70 5.68 -15.46
CA PHE A 36 2.56 4.50 -15.35
C PHE A 36 1.71 3.22 -15.24
N PHE A 37 0.73 3.19 -14.33
CA PHE A 37 -0.19 2.07 -14.15
C PHE A 37 -1.30 1.94 -15.20
N GLN A 38 -1.39 2.84 -16.18
CA GLN A 38 -2.27 2.67 -17.34
C GLN A 38 -1.57 1.99 -18.51
N THR A 39 -0.24 1.90 -18.46
CA THR A 39 0.57 1.37 -19.57
C THR A 39 0.69 -0.15 -19.48
N ASP A 40 0.72 -0.68 -18.27
CA ASP A 40 0.93 -2.11 -17.98
C ASP A 40 -0.38 -2.78 -17.54
N ASP A 41 -0.53 -4.07 -17.81
CA ASP A 41 -1.71 -4.83 -17.35
C ASP A 41 -1.72 -4.91 -15.81
N GLY A 42 -2.90 -4.99 -15.19
CA GLY A 42 -3.03 -5.06 -13.73
C GLY A 42 -2.19 -6.16 -13.09
N CYS A 43 -2.01 -7.30 -13.77
CA CYS A 43 -1.13 -8.37 -13.29
C CYS A 43 0.36 -8.00 -13.35
N GLU A 44 0.80 -7.27 -14.37
CA GLU A 44 2.19 -6.82 -14.56
C GLU A 44 2.58 -5.78 -13.50
N ILE A 45 1.62 -4.93 -13.15
CA ILE A 45 1.73 -3.97 -12.05
C ILE A 45 1.89 -4.67 -10.71
N ILE A 46 1.04 -5.67 -10.43
CA ILE A 46 1.09 -6.45 -9.19
C ILE A 46 2.41 -7.23 -9.09
N ALA A 47 2.87 -7.82 -10.19
CA ALA A 47 4.16 -8.51 -10.25
C ALA A 47 5.34 -7.56 -10.00
N SER A 48 5.31 -6.36 -10.59
CA SER A 48 6.36 -5.35 -10.39
C SER A 48 6.40 -4.83 -8.96
N LEU A 49 5.24 -4.56 -8.35
CA LEU A 49 5.14 -4.17 -6.95
C LEU A 49 5.60 -5.29 -6.01
N HIS A 50 5.24 -6.53 -6.30
CA HIS A 50 5.72 -7.68 -5.55
C HIS A 50 7.24 -7.78 -5.58
N ALA A 51 7.87 -7.70 -6.75
CA ALA A 51 9.33 -7.75 -6.87
C ALA A 51 10.02 -6.61 -6.10
N MET A 52 9.47 -5.39 -6.15
CA MET A 52 10.00 -4.24 -5.41
C MET A 52 9.91 -4.44 -3.90
N VAL A 53 8.76 -4.90 -3.41
CA VAL A 53 8.55 -5.14 -1.98
C VAL A 53 9.39 -6.31 -1.51
N GLU A 54 9.52 -7.39 -2.28
CA GLU A 54 10.40 -8.52 -1.94
C GLU A 54 11.86 -8.06 -1.84
N ASN A 55 12.38 -7.31 -2.83
CA ASN A 55 13.73 -6.75 -2.77
C ASN A 55 13.94 -5.84 -1.54
N PHE A 56 12.98 -4.94 -1.27
CA PHE A 56 13.06 -4.04 -0.12
C PHE A 56 13.06 -4.82 1.20
N LEU A 57 12.16 -5.80 1.30
CA LEU A 57 12.05 -6.69 2.43
C LEU A 57 13.34 -7.44 2.66
N PHE A 58 14.06 -7.86 1.61
CA PHE A 58 15.32 -8.62 1.74
C PHE A 58 16.58 -7.79 1.95
N THR A 59 16.48 -6.47 2.09
CA THR A 59 17.64 -5.62 2.43
C THR A 59 18.18 -5.89 3.83
N GLU A 60 19.51 -5.74 4.02
CA GLU A 60 20.22 -6.07 5.26
C GLU A 60 19.86 -5.16 6.44
N ASN A 61 19.31 -3.97 6.19
CA ASN A 61 19.12 -2.92 7.21
C ASN A 61 17.64 -2.58 7.47
N LEU A 62 16.71 -3.50 7.18
CA LEU A 62 15.30 -3.24 7.40
C LEU A 62 14.95 -3.32 8.90
N ALA A 63 15.00 -2.18 9.58
CA ALA A 63 14.59 -2.05 10.98
C ALA A 63 13.10 -2.35 11.14
N ASN A 64 12.73 -2.93 12.29
CA ASN A 64 11.35 -3.20 12.70
C ASN A 64 10.59 -4.29 11.92
N VAL A 65 11.26 -5.05 11.05
CA VAL A 65 10.66 -6.24 10.39
C VAL A 65 11.41 -7.49 10.80
N THR A 66 10.72 -8.36 11.56
CA THR A 66 11.30 -9.65 11.93
C THR A 66 11.39 -10.59 10.72
N PRO A 67 12.28 -11.61 10.73
CA PRO A 67 12.34 -12.61 9.67
C PRO A 67 11.00 -13.29 9.38
N ILE A 68 10.22 -13.61 10.43
CA ILE A 68 8.89 -14.22 10.30
C ILE A 68 7.90 -13.26 9.62
N MET A 69 7.95 -11.97 9.94
CA MET A 69 7.11 -10.97 9.27
C MET A 69 7.48 -10.85 7.79
N ARG A 70 8.79 -10.90 7.47
CA ARG A 70 9.32 -10.87 6.11
C ARG A 70 8.74 -12.02 5.27
N GLU A 71 8.84 -13.26 5.76
CA GLU A 71 8.30 -14.45 5.09
C GLU A 71 6.79 -14.35 4.88
N ARG A 72 6.04 -13.90 5.89
CA ARG A 72 4.58 -13.74 5.78
C ARG A 72 4.18 -12.72 4.73
N ILE A 73 4.84 -11.56 4.69
CA ILE A 73 4.54 -10.52 3.69
C ILE A 73 4.85 -11.05 2.29
N VAL A 74 6.00 -11.68 2.08
CA VAL A 74 6.37 -12.27 0.78
C VAL A 74 5.36 -13.34 0.36
N SER A 75 4.93 -14.21 1.27
CA SER A 75 3.92 -15.22 0.96
C SER A 75 2.58 -14.60 0.54
N GLN A 76 2.15 -13.51 1.20
CA GLN A 76 0.91 -12.81 0.83
C GLN A 76 1.04 -12.13 -0.54
N LEU A 77 2.19 -11.54 -0.86
CA LEU A 77 2.44 -10.93 -2.17
C LEU A 77 2.44 -11.96 -3.31
N ARG A 78 3.02 -13.14 -3.06
CA ARG A 78 2.98 -14.28 -4.01
C ARG A 78 1.54 -14.70 -4.30
N VAL A 79 0.69 -14.82 -3.27
CA VAL A 79 -0.72 -15.16 -3.44
C VAL A 79 -1.46 -14.08 -4.25
N ALA A 80 -1.22 -12.80 -3.95
CA ALA A 80 -1.84 -11.69 -4.69
C ALA A 80 -1.44 -11.69 -6.17
N THR A 81 -0.16 -11.93 -6.47
CA THR A 81 0.36 -12.05 -7.84
C THR A 81 -0.31 -13.21 -8.58
N PHE A 82 -0.37 -14.38 -7.95
CA PHE A 82 -1.00 -15.56 -8.53
C PHE A 82 -2.48 -15.35 -8.84
N VAL A 83 -3.24 -14.69 -7.95
CA VAL A 83 -4.66 -14.37 -8.20
C VAL A 83 -4.81 -13.42 -9.40
N ALA A 84 -3.93 -12.42 -9.53
CA ALA A 84 -3.96 -11.50 -10.67
C ALA A 84 -3.65 -12.20 -12.00
N GLU A 85 -2.67 -13.11 -12.02
CA GLU A 85 -2.35 -13.92 -13.19
C GLU A 85 -3.49 -14.87 -13.57
N LEU A 86 -4.18 -15.46 -12.58
CA LEU A 86 -5.36 -16.28 -12.82
C LEU A 86 -6.50 -15.49 -13.44
N GLU A 87 -6.78 -14.27 -12.94
CA GLU A 87 -7.79 -13.39 -13.51
C GLU A 87 -7.49 -13.04 -14.97
N ARG A 88 -6.23 -12.67 -15.27
CA ARG A 88 -5.79 -12.43 -16.65
C ARG A 88 -5.99 -13.66 -17.53
N SER A 89 -5.53 -14.81 -17.07
CA SER A 89 -5.63 -16.07 -17.82
C SER A 89 -7.10 -16.43 -18.11
N TYR A 90 -7.97 -16.27 -17.11
CA TYR A 90 -9.42 -16.48 -17.25
C TYR A 90 -10.04 -15.53 -18.28
N ASN A 91 -9.69 -14.24 -18.21
CA ASN A 91 -10.16 -13.23 -19.16
C ASN A 91 -9.64 -13.48 -20.59
N GLU A 92 -8.45 -14.04 -20.77
CA GLU A 92 -7.92 -14.45 -22.07
C GLU A 92 -8.65 -15.68 -22.64
N LEU A 93 -8.98 -16.66 -21.79
CA LEU A 93 -9.77 -17.85 -22.17
C LEU A 93 -11.19 -17.50 -22.62
N ASN A 94 -11.84 -16.54 -21.96
CA ASN A 94 -13.21 -16.11 -22.29
C ASN A 94 -13.31 -15.15 -23.50
N LYS A 95 -12.19 -14.78 -24.13
CA LYS A 95 -12.18 -13.99 -25.36
C LYS A 95 -12.38 -14.84 -26.63
N TYR A 96 -12.38 -16.16 -26.51
CA TYR A 96 -12.65 -17.14 -27.58
C TYR A 96 -13.98 -17.85 -27.36
#